data_AF-A0A0G0LY67-F1
#
_entry.id   AF-A0A0G0LY67-F1
#
_cell.length_a   1.000
_cell.length_b   1.000
_cell.length_c   1.000
_cell.angle_alpha   90.00
_cell.angle_beta   90.00
_cell.angle_gamma   90.00
#
_symmetry.space_group_name_H-M   'P 1'
#
loop_
_entity.id
_entity.type
_entity.pdbx_description
1 polymer ?
#
loop_
_entity_poly.entity_id
_entity_poly.type
_entity_poly.pdbx_seq_one_letter_code
_entity_poly.pdbx_strand_id
1 'polypeptide(L)'
;MQSERVILEVKTSRVSEETPEAMVQFLSSLTGLKKRLFFFIKRGIPISFEIGVFNQTIHFYVTAPLKYKTFIESQLTSQYPKSLLVSSRDYLPEIFPETKDLSLGQMKLTSGFLYPIKTYKDFKEVDPISSLLS
;
A
#
# COMPACT_ATOMS: atom_id res chain seq x y z
N MET A 1 12.01 15.05 14.31
CA MET A 1 12.55 13.68 14.32
C MET A 1 12.19 13.02 13.00
N GLN A 2 13.11 13.03 12.05
CA GLN A 2 12.93 12.37 10.76
C GLN A 2 13.05 10.87 11.03
N SER A 3 11.92 10.17 11.05
CA SER A 3 11.88 8.74 11.30
C SER A 3 12.59 8.04 10.14
N GLU A 4 13.62 7.24 10.41
CA GLU A 4 14.23 6.37 9.40
C GLU A 4 13.16 5.46 8.81
N ARG A 5 12.91 5.58 7.50
CA ARG A 5 11.91 4.83 6.76
C ARG A 5 12.59 3.82 5.85
N VAL A 6 11.95 2.68 5.68
CA VAL A 6 12.35 1.66 4.70
C VAL A 6 11.29 1.58 3.61
N ILE A 7 11.75 1.37 2.38
CA ILE A 7 10.92 1.06 1.22
C ILE A 7 11.14 -0.40 0.88
N LEU A 8 10.05 -1.17 0.84
CA LEU A 8 10.06 -2.57 0.46
C LEU A 8 9.32 -2.69 -0.88
N GLU A 9 9.99 -3.24 -1.89
CA GLU A 9 9.38 -3.65 -3.14
C GLU A 9 8.82 -5.06 -2.98
N VAL A 10 7.55 -5.24 -3.29
CA VAL A 10 6.85 -6.52 -3.27
C VAL A 10 6.75 -7.04 -4.69
N LYS A 11 7.51 -8.09 -5.00
CA LYS A 11 7.47 -8.77 -6.30
C LYS A 11 6.59 -9.99 -6.20
N THR A 12 5.44 -9.95 -6.86
CA THR A 12 4.52 -11.09 -6.97
C THR A 12 4.83 -11.91 -8.22
N SER A 13 4.43 -13.18 -8.22
CA SER A 13 4.54 -14.02 -9.41
C SER A 13 3.45 -13.62 -10.41
N ARG A 14 3.76 -13.60 -11.70
CA ARG A 14 2.75 -13.35 -12.76
C ARG A 14 1.66 -14.43 -12.81
N VAL A 15 1.91 -15.58 -12.19
CA VAL A 15 1.01 -16.76 -12.20
C VAL A 15 0.27 -16.92 -10.86
N SER A 16 0.58 -16.11 -9.85
CA SER A 16 -0.11 -16.23 -8.55
C SER A 16 -1.47 -15.55 -8.61
N GLU A 17 -2.53 -16.35 -8.64
CA GLU A 17 -3.87 -15.92 -8.28
C GLU A 17 -3.94 -15.82 -6.75
N GLU A 18 -3.88 -14.59 -6.25
CA GLU A 18 -4.02 -14.31 -4.82
C GLU A 18 -5.39 -13.68 -4.60
N THR A 19 -6.12 -14.18 -3.61
CA THR A 19 -7.48 -13.71 -3.38
C THR A 19 -7.49 -12.37 -2.61
N PRO A 20 -8.49 -11.51 -2.80
CA PRO A 20 -8.61 -10.25 -2.07
C PRO A 20 -8.64 -10.43 -0.54
N GLU A 21 -9.10 -11.58 -0.05
CA GLU A 21 -9.16 -11.92 1.38
C GLU A 21 -7.78 -11.93 2.04
N ALA A 22 -6.73 -12.37 1.33
CA ALA A 22 -5.36 -12.36 1.84
C ALA A 22 -4.90 -10.91 2.14
N MET A 23 -5.23 -9.97 1.25
CA MET A 23 -4.94 -8.54 1.48
C MET A 23 -5.76 -7.97 2.63
N VAL A 24 -7.03 -8.36 2.76
CA VAL A 24 -7.88 -7.94 3.89
C VAL A 24 -7.29 -8.42 5.21
N GLN A 25 -6.80 -9.66 5.27
CA GLN A 25 -6.16 -10.22 6.45
C GLN A 25 -4.84 -9.49 6.76
N PHE A 26 -4.02 -9.23 5.74
CA PHE A 26 -2.80 -8.44 5.88
C PHE A 26 -3.10 -7.04 6.44
N LEU A 27 -4.00 -6.28 5.82
CA LEU A 27 -4.36 -4.92 6.25
C LEU A 27 -4.96 -4.93 7.67
N SER A 28 -5.76 -5.94 8.01
CA SER A 28 -6.31 -6.10 9.36
C SER A 28 -5.20 -6.25 10.41
N SER A 29 -4.13 -6.99 10.11
CA SER A 29 -2.97 -7.14 11.00
C SER A 29 -2.29 -5.78 11.32
N LEU A 30 -2.31 -4.84 10.38
CA LEU A 30 -1.70 -3.52 10.53
C LEU A 30 -2.54 -2.59 11.42
N THR A 31 -3.86 -2.77 11.47
CA THR A 31 -4.74 -1.91 12.29
C THR A 31 -4.44 -1.99 13.79
N GLY A 32 -3.83 -3.10 14.24
CA GLY A 32 -3.37 -3.30 15.60
C GLY A 32 -2.13 -2.47 15.96
N LEU A 33 -1.40 -1.96 14.96
CA LEU A 33 -0.22 -1.12 15.15
C LEU A 33 -0.63 0.29 15.58
N LYS A 34 -0.86 0.47 16.87
CA LYS A 34 -1.17 1.79 17.47
C LYS A 34 -0.17 2.09 18.57
N LYS A 35 0.49 3.25 18.48
CA LYS A 35 1.33 3.75 19.58
C LYS A 35 0.41 4.39 20.61
N ARG A 36 0.37 3.85 21.82
CA ARG A 36 -0.30 4.48 22.96
C ARG A 36 0.55 5.68 23.40
N LEU A 37 0.03 6.89 23.23
CA LEU A 37 0.71 8.11 23.63
C LEU A 37 0.22 8.58 25.01
N PHE A 38 -1.07 8.43 25.27
CA PHE A 38 -1.72 8.70 26.57
C PHE A 38 -2.85 7.67 26.81
N PHE A 39 -3.50 7.69 27.98
CA PHE A 39 -4.57 6.74 28.31
C PHE A 39 -5.67 6.68 27.24
N PHE A 40 -5.97 7.81 26.61
CA PHE A 40 -7.01 7.95 25.57
C PHE A 40 -6.49 8.24 24.14
N ILE A 41 -5.21 8.60 23.97
CA ILE A 41 -4.66 9.01 22.66
C ILE A 41 -3.83 7.87 22.07
N LYS A 42 -4.35 7.26 21.00
CA LYS A 42 -3.65 6.28 20.17
C LYS A 42 -3.24 6.96 18.86
N ARG A 43 -1.94 6.97 18.54
CA ARG A 43 -1.44 7.47 17.26
C ARG A 43 -1.18 6.29 16.32
N GLY A 44 -1.74 6.37 15.11
CA GLY A 44 -1.45 5.42 14.04
C GLY A 44 0.00 5.51 13.59
N ILE A 45 0.56 4.40 13.13
CA ILE A 45 1.88 4.37 12.53
C ILE A 45 1.74 4.69 11.04
N PRO A 46 2.51 5.66 10.50
CA PRO A 46 2.39 6.04 9.11
C PRO A 46 3.00 4.96 8.22
N ILE A 47 2.15 4.17 7.56
CA ILE A 47 2.51 3.17 6.55
C ILE A 47 1.84 3.61 5.25
N SER A 48 2.60 3.60 4.14
CA SER A 48 2.10 3.94 2.82
C SER A 48 2.21 2.73 1.89
N PHE A 49 1.21 2.57 1.03
CA PHE A 49 1.17 1.58 -0.04
C PHE A 49 1.13 2.33 -1.36
N GLU A 50 2.02 1.96 -2.28
CA GLU A 50 2.21 2.68 -3.53
C GLU A 50 2.28 1.69 -4.68
N ILE A 51 1.72 2.09 -5.83
CA ILE A 51 1.77 1.36 -7.08
C ILE A 51 2.48 2.27 -8.07
N GLY A 52 3.65 1.84 -8.54
CA GLY A 52 4.44 2.54 -9.56
C GLY A 52 4.33 1.80 -10.89
N VAL A 53 4.17 2.53 -11.98
CA VAL A 53 4.23 1.96 -13.33
C VAL A 53 5.30 2.70 -14.11
N PHE A 54 6.36 1.98 -14.47
CA PHE A 54 7.44 2.48 -15.31
C PHE A 54 8.00 1.30 -16.12
N ASN A 55 8.55 1.58 -17.31
CA ASN A 55 9.03 0.54 -18.23
C ASN A 55 8.01 -0.58 -18.49
N GLN A 56 6.73 -0.23 -18.59
CA GLN A 56 5.60 -1.16 -18.80
C GLN A 56 5.49 -2.26 -17.73
N THR A 57 6.09 -2.05 -16.57
CA THR A 57 6.08 -2.99 -15.45
C THR A 57 5.41 -2.33 -14.25
N ILE A 58 4.55 -3.08 -13.57
CA ILE A 58 3.90 -2.64 -12.33
C ILE A 58 4.77 -3.05 -11.15
N HIS A 59 5.07 -2.08 -10.30
CA HIS A 59 5.85 -2.26 -9.08
C HIS A 59 4.99 -1.89 -7.87
N PHE A 60 5.03 -2.73 -6.84
CA PHE A 60 4.31 -2.51 -5.59
C PHE A 60 5.30 -2.16 -4.50
N TYR A 61 5.07 -1.03 -3.82
CA TYR A 61 5.93 -0.55 -2.75
C TYR A 61 5.18 -0.40 -1.43
N VAL A 62 5.88 -0.72 -0.35
CA VAL A 62 5.43 -0.49 1.02
C VAL A 62 6.46 0.36 1.74
N THR A 63 6.04 1.52 2.21
CA THR A 63 6.90 2.48 2.90
C THR A 63 6.51 2.56 4.37
N ALA A 64 7.40 2.13 5.27
CA ALA A 64 7.13 2.07 6.70
C ALA A 64 8.34 2.49 7.55
N PRO A 65 8.16 2.83 8.85
CA PRO A 65 9.29 3.10 9.73
C PRO A 65 10.13 1.83 9.96
N LEU A 66 11.46 1.97 10.03
CA LEU A 66 12.40 0.84 10.12
C LEU A 66 12.06 -0.15 11.25
N LYS A 67 11.58 0.34 12.40
CA LYS A 67 11.14 -0.48 13.54
C LYS A 67 10.09 -1.54 13.18
N TYR A 68 9.25 -1.29 12.18
CA TYR A 68 8.16 -2.18 11.78
C TYR A 68 8.49 -3.00 10.53
N LYS A 69 9.70 -2.88 9.98
CA LYS A 69 10.16 -3.63 8.80
C LYS A 69 9.90 -5.14 8.94
N THR A 70 10.48 -5.76 9.97
CA THR A 70 10.39 -7.20 10.20
C THR A 70 8.94 -7.67 10.44
N PHE A 71 8.12 -6.83 11.08
CA PHE A 71 6.70 -7.14 11.28
C PHE A 71 5.96 -7.18 9.94
N ILE A 72 6.15 -6.16 9.10
CA ILE A 72 5.51 -6.08 7.77
C ILE A 72 5.98 -7.22 6.88
N GLU A 73 7.29 -7.51 6.87
CA GLU A 73 7.85 -8.64 6.12
C GLU A 73 7.23 -9.96 6.57
N SER A 74 7.12 -10.21 7.88
CA SER A 74 6.49 -11.42 8.39
C SER A 74 5.01 -11.54 8.01
N GLN A 75 4.24 -10.45 8.09
CA GLN A 75 2.82 -10.45 7.71
C GLN A 75 2.64 -10.65 6.21
N LEU A 76 3.46 -10.01 5.37
CA LEU A 76 3.43 -10.19 3.92
C LEU A 76 3.80 -11.62 3.53
N THR A 77 4.92 -12.15 4.04
CA THR A 77 5.35 -13.52 3.73
C THR A 77 4.33 -14.56 4.21
N SER A 78 3.59 -14.29 5.30
CA SER A 78 2.54 -15.18 5.78
C SER A 78 1.32 -15.23 4.86
N GLN A 79 0.90 -14.09 4.28
CA GLN A 79 -0.27 -14.03 3.41
C GLN A 79 0.10 -14.30 1.94
N TYR A 80 1.33 -13.97 1.55
CA TYR A 80 1.86 -14.08 0.20
C TYR A 80 3.20 -14.85 0.20
N PRO A 81 3.18 -16.17 0.46
CA PRO A 81 4.39 -16.97 0.60
C PRO A 81 5.21 -17.08 -0.69
N LYS A 82 4.58 -16.84 -1.85
CA LYS A 82 5.23 -16.85 -3.17
C LYS A 82 5.82 -15.48 -3.56
N SER A 83 5.57 -14.43 -2.77
CA SER A 83 6.09 -13.09 -3.05
C SER A 83 7.54 -12.96 -2.60
N LEU A 84 8.31 -12.17 -3.35
CA LEU A 84 9.68 -11.79 -3.02
C LEU A 84 9.67 -10.35 -2.50
N LEU A 85 10.18 -10.17 -1.28
CA LEU A 85 10.32 -8.86 -0.66
C LEU A 85 11.77 -8.39 -0.82
N VAL A 86 11.95 -7.23 -1.43
CA VAL A 86 13.28 -6.64 -1.67
C VAL A 86 13.32 -5.25 -1.06
N SER A 87 14.37 -4.94 -0.30
CA SER A 87 14.59 -3.57 0.17
C SER A 87 15.00 -2.72 -1.03
N SER A 88 14.20 -1.70 -1.35
CA SER A 88 14.45 -0.78 -2.46
C SER A 88 14.89 0.59 -1.97
N ARG A 89 15.53 1.35 -2.85
CA ARG A 89 15.76 2.79 -2.66
C ARG A 89 14.52 3.55 -3.14
N ASP A 90 14.51 4.85 -2.88
CA ASP A 90 13.49 5.73 -3.43
C ASP A 90 13.55 5.66 -4.97
N TYR A 91 12.43 5.27 -5.58
CA TYR A 91 12.29 5.06 -7.01
C TYR A 91 11.91 6.36 -7.74
N LEU A 92 11.42 7.38 -7.03
CA LEU A 92 10.97 8.63 -7.63
C LEU A 92 12.08 9.39 -8.38
N PRO A 93 13.32 9.50 -7.88
CA PRO A 93 14.39 10.23 -8.59
C PRO A 93 14.77 9.60 -9.93
N GLU A 94 14.60 8.27 -10.08
CA GLU A 94 14.88 7.57 -11.33
C GLU A 94 13.79 7.79 -12.38
N ILE A 95 12.54 7.94 -11.94
CA ILE A 95 11.38 8.16 -12.83
C ILE A 95 11.22 9.64 -13.18
N PHE A 96 11.42 10.52 -12.20
CA PHE A 96 11.25 11.96 -12.32
C PHE A 96 12.56 12.68 -11.94
N PRO A 97 13.60 12.61 -12.80
CA PRO A 97 14.87 13.28 -12.55
C PRO A 97 14.72 14.80 -12.50
N GLU A 98 13.76 15.35 -13.24
CA GLU A 98 13.37 16.76 -13.18
C GLU A 98 11.91 16.90 -12.72
N THR A 99 11.68 17.68 -11.67
CA THR A 99 10.35 17.87 -11.05
C THR A 99 9.43 18.81 -11.82
N LYS A 100 9.87 19.33 -12.97
CA LYS A 100 9.16 20.41 -13.70
C LYS A 100 7.83 19.97 -14.31
N ASP A 101 7.68 18.69 -14.68
CA ASP A 101 6.50 18.17 -15.36
C ASP A 101 5.65 17.22 -14.47
N LEU A 102 5.71 17.39 -13.15
CA LEU A 102 4.95 16.55 -12.22
C LEU A 102 3.51 17.07 -12.07
N SER A 103 2.54 16.32 -12.59
CA SER A 103 1.12 16.54 -12.33
C SER A 103 0.66 15.64 -11.19
N LEU A 104 -0.04 16.21 -10.20
CA LEU A 104 -0.55 15.49 -9.04
C LEU A 104 -2.08 15.57 -8.99
N GLY A 105 -2.71 14.44 -8.69
CA GLY A 105 -4.15 14.32 -8.48
C GLY A 105 -4.43 13.66 -7.14
N GLN A 106 -5.52 14.06 -6.49
CA GLN A 106 -6.02 13.41 -5.29
C GLN A 106 -7.49 13.05 -5.50
N MET A 107 -7.84 11.80 -5.18
CA MET A 107 -9.22 11.37 -5.17
C MET A 107 -9.90 11.78 -3.86
N LYS A 108 -11.14 12.25 -3.98
CA LYS A 108 -12.02 12.57 -2.84
C LYS A 108 -13.35 11.86 -2.99
N LEU A 109 -14.03 11.63 -1.87
CA LEU A 109 -15.39 11.11 -1.89
C LEU A 109 -16.33 12.13 -2.54
N THR A 110 -17.21 11.66 -3.43
CA THR A 110 -18.24 12.50 -4.07
C THR A 110 -19.27 13.00 -3.05
N SER A 111 -19.59 12.17 -2.06
CA SER A 111 -20.59 12.42 -1.01
C SER A 111 -19.95 12.33 0.38
N GLY A 112 -20.70 12.72 1.42
CA GLY A 112 -20.24 12.64 2.81
C GLY A 112 -19.90 11.21 3.25
N PHE A 113 -19.03 11.09 4.27
CA PHE A 113 -18.51 9.81 4.78
C PHE A 113 -19.57 8.87 5.40
N LEU A 114 -20.78 9.37 5.65
CA LEU A 114 -21.89 8.58 6.19
C LEU A 114 -22.48 7.61 5.15
N TYR A 115 -22.27 7.89 3.85
CA TYR A 115 -22.74 7.01 2.80
C TYR A 115 -21.80 5.81 2.64
N PRO A 116 -22.34 4.59 2.47
CA PRO A 116 -21.51 3.40 2.29
C PRO A 116 -20.73 3.48 0.97
N ILE A 117 -19.49 2.99 1.00
CA ILE A 117 -18.68 2.78 -0.19
C ILE A 117 -18.82 1.33 -0.66
N LYS A 118 -18.77 1.11 -1.98
CA LYS A 118 -18.68 -0.25 -2.53
C LYS A 118 -17.36 -0.89 -2.10
N THR A 119 -17.44 -2.13 -1.68
CA THR A 119 -16.31 -2.95 -1.22
C THR A 119 -15.95 -4.00 -2.27
N TYR A 120 -14.81 -4.67 -2.12
CA TYR A 120 -14.38 -5.73 -3.05
C TYR A 120 -15.45 -6.83 -3.27
N LYS A 121 -16.34 -7.06 -2.30
CA LYS A 121 -17.43 -8.04 -2.39
C LYS A 121 -18.53 -7.63 -3.38
N ASP A 122 -18.67 -6.33 -3.60
CA ASP A 122 -19.67 -5.74 -4.50
C ASP A 122 -19.15 -5.72 -5.96
N PHE A 123 -17.83 -5.81 -6.15
CA PHE A 123 -17.16 -5.87 -7.45
C PHE A 123 -16.85 -7.33 -7.81
N LYS A 124 -17.84 -8.04 -8.35
CA LYS A 124 -17.65 -9.45 -8.78
C LYS A 124 -17.17 -9.59 -10.23
N GLU A 125 -17.73 -8.79 -11.13
CA GLU A 125 -17.52 -8.93 -12.58
C GLU A 125 -16.80 -7.72 -13.21
N VAL A 126 -16.71 -6.62 -12.47
CA VAL A 126 -16.19 -5.33 -12.97
C VAL A 126 -14.98 -4.92 -12.14
N ASP A 127 -13.91 -4.51 -12.81
CA ASP A 127 -12.70 -4.00 -12.17
C ASP A 127 -13.02 -2.73 -11.35
N PRO A 128 -12.70 -2.68 -10.04
CA PRO A 128 -12.91 -1.49 -9.21
C PRO A 128 -12.28 -0.20 -9.75
N ILE A 129 -11.14 -0.29 -10.47
CA ILE A 129 -10.41 0.88 -11.01
C ILE A 129 -11.00 1.35 -12.34
N SER A 130 -11.79 0.54 -13.04
CA SER A 130 -12.36 0.90 -14.36
C SER A 130 -13.07 2.26 -14.34
N SER A 131 -13.87 2.52 -13.30
CA SER A 131 -14.62 3.78 -13.12
C SER A 131 -13.74 5.02 -12.93
N LEU A 132 -12.45 4.86 -12.62
CA LEU A 132 -11.48 5.93 -12.46
C LEU A 132 -10.68 6.21 -13.74
N LEU A 133 -10.64 5.24 -14.66
CA LEU A 133 -9.89 5.34 -15.93
C LEU A 133 -10.77 5.83 -17.09
N SER A 134 -12.09 5.77 -16.94
CA SER A 134 -13.11 6.26 -17.90
C SER A 134 -13.39 7.74 -17.74
#